data_AF-A0AAJ2W5I0-F1
#
_entry.id   AF-A0AAJ2W5I0-F1
#
_cell.length_a   1.000
_cell.length_b   1.000
_cell.length_c   1.000
_cell.angle_alpha   90.00
_cell.angle_beta   90.00
_cell.angle_gamma   90.00
#
_symmetry.space_group_name_H-M   'P 1'
#
loop_
_entity.id
_entity.type
_entity.pdbx_description
1 polymer ?
#
loop_
_entity_poly.entity_id
_entity_poly.type
_entity_poly.pdbx_seq_one_letter_code
_entity_poly.pdbx_strand_id
1 'polypeptide(L)'
;MSAVVDVARASWARLAGRLEWWFLDGRKALYGVAAARIVTGLGILLFVLANASTASYTWGGASGWSEPLNRSSTWGFPFVIFDAAQVGGPAFWIGYVALGLSALALLLGWHARVAAIATLWLYASLAASNVLAVDQTDNAVRLFLFYFCFTDLSRVWSLDARRRSRQEARGRAAVASRPRWVARAREEAGWVSTLLHNGALVAVAGQLFVVYVVAGLSKVQGELWRDGTAIYYPLHVDRFAPWPALSGLLTASGVLVAFATWFAVAVQLFFPFLLLRRWTRVVGLLGVTGMHIGIGLFMGLPLFSLAMLAADMIFIRTVTFQRAAVFVAERARTARARISRSRGGIGELPEGAPSDRTSPAVT
;
A
#
# COMPACT_ATOMS: atom_id res chain seq x y z
N MET A 1 2.22 -48.93 20.59
CA MET A 1 2.12 -48.37 19.22
C MET A 1 0.78 -47.68 18.96
N SER A 2 -0.36 -48.26 19.37
CA SER A 2 -1.70 -47.65 19.22
C SER A 2 -1.85 -46.27 19.88
N ALA A 3 -1.45 -46.13 21.15
CA ALA A 3 -1.57 -44.85 21.87
C ALA A 3 -0.82 -43.68 21.21
N VAL A 4 0.35 -43.93 20.61
CA VAL A 4 1.12 -42.90 19.87
C VAL A 4 0.40 -42.49 18.59
N VAL A 5 -0.16 -43.46 17.87
CA VAL A 5 -0.94 -43.22 16.64
C VAL A 5 -2.22 -42.44 16.97
N ASP A 6 -2.89 -42.74 18.07
CA ASP A 6 -4.12 -42.05 18.49
C ASP A 6 -3.84 -40.61 18.95
N VAL A 7 -2.76 -40.39 19.69
CA VAL A 7 -2.30 -39.04 20.06
C VAL A 7 -1.92 -38.22 18.82
N ALA A 8 -1.25 -38.83 17.84
CA ALA A 8 -0.92 -38.18 16.57
C ALA A 8 -2.18 -37.81 15.77
N ARG A 9 -3.16 -38.73 15.63
CA ARG A 9 -4.44 -38.46 14.96
C ARG A 9 -5.24 -37.36 15.65
N ALA A 10 -5.35 -37.39 16.98
CA ALA A 10 -6.06 -36.36 17.74
C ALA A 10 -5.37 -34.99 17.60
N SER A 11 -4.04 -34.96 17.58
CA SER A 11 -3.27 -33.72 17.36
C SER A 11 -3.45 -33.17 15.95
N TRP A 12 -3.47 -34.05 14.95
CA TRP A 12 -3.75 -33.68 13.56
C TRP A 12 -5.17 -33.14 13.40
N ALA A 13 -6.19 -33.81 13.93
CA ALA A 13 -7.58 -33.34 13.88
C ALA A 13 -7.73 -31.96 14.54
N ARG A 14 -7.10 -31.73 15.70
CA ARG A 14 -7.08 -30.40 16.36
C ARG A 14 -6.35 -29.33 15.54
N LEU A 15 -5.31 -29.70 14.80
CA LEU A 15 -4.60 -28.76 13.93
C LEU A 15 -5.44 -28.44 12.69
N ALA A 16 -5.96 -29.47 12.01
CA ALA A 16 -6.81 -29.36 10.84
C ALA A 16 -8.04 -28.49 11.14
N GLY A 17 -8.77 -28.75 12.23
CA GLY A 17 -9.92 -27.93 12.62
C GLY A 17 -9.55 -26.48 12.94
N ARG A 18 -8.37 -26.23 13.52
CA ARG A 18 -7.87 -24.86 13.74
C ARG A 18 -7.52 -24.14 12.43
N LEU A 19 -6.91 -24.84 11.48
CA LEU A 19 -6.59 -24.29 10.17
C LEU A 19 -7.87 -24.00 9.38
N GLU A 20 -8.79 -24.95 9.34
CA GLU A 20 -10.11 -24.81 8.71
C GLU A 20 -10.84 -23.59 9.27
N TRP A 21 -10.95 -23.50 10.60
CA TRP A 21 -11.54 -22.33 11.26
C TRP A 21 -10.82 -21.02 10.87
N TRP A 22 -9.49 -21.01 10.88
CA TRP A 22 -8.73 -19.80 10.55
C TRP A 22 -8.96 -19.34 9.11
N PHE A 23 -9.02 -20.28 8.16
CA PHE A 23 -9.20 -20.01 6.75
C PHE A 23 -10.65 -19.72 6.35
N LEU A 24 -11.65 -20.31 7.01
CA LEU A 24 -13.05 -20.29 6.55
C LEU A 24 -14.00 -19.40 7.36
N ASP A 25 -13.78 -19.23 8.68
CA ASP A 25 -14.73 -18.57 9.59
C ASP A 25 -14.92 -17.08 9.28
N GLY A 26 -13.83 -16.37 8.99
CA GLY A 26 -13.87 -14.93 8.77
C GLY A 26 -12.61 -14.35 8.17
N ARG A 27 -12.76 -13.21 7.52
CA ARG A 27 -11.68 -12.48 6.85
C ARG A 27 -10.74 -11.84 7.86
N LYS A 28 -9.45 -12.10 7.76
CA LYS A 28 -8.44 -11.63 8.73
C LYS A 28 -7.74 -10.34 8.23
N ALA A 29 -7.13 -9.59 9.14
CA ALA A 29 -6.32 -8.39 8.82
C ALA A 29 -6.97 -7.32 7.92
N LEU A 30 -8.30 -7.16 7.96
CA LEU A 30 -9.06 -6.23 7.08
C LEU A 30 -8.52 -4.79 7.08
N TYR A 31 -8.09 -4.29 8.24
CA TYR A 31 -7.51 -2.94 8.36
C TYR A 31 -6.11 -2.84 7.75
N GLY A 32 -5.29 -3.88 7.91
CA GLY A 32 -3.95 -3.96 7.30
C GLY A 32 -4.05 -4.00 5.78
N VAL A 33 -4.98 -4.80 5.24
CA VAL A 33 -5.25 -4.86 3.79
C VAL A 33 -5.81 -3.52 3.27
N ALA A 34 -6.68 -2.84 4.02
CA ALA A 34 -7.17 -1.52 3.63
C ALA A 34 -6.05 -0.45 3.65
N ALA A 35 -5.15 -0.49 4.63
CA ALA A 35 -3.98 0.39 4.67
C ALA A 35 -3.03 0.10 3.50
N ALA A 36 -2.74 -1.19 3.25
CA ALA A 36 -1.94 -1.64 2.11
C ALA A 36 -2.50 -1.10 0.79
N ARG A 37 -3.81 -1.26 0.58
CA ARG A 37 -4.52 -0.71 -0.59
C ARG A 37 -4.31 0.79 -0.76
N ILE A 38 -4.43 1.58 0.32
CA ILE A 38 -4.26 3.04 0.28
C ILE A 38 -2.83 3.39 -0.10
N VAL A 39 -1.84 2.76 0.53
CA VAL A 39 -0.41 3.04 0.28
C VAL A 39 -0.02 2.62 -1.13
N THR A 40 -0.46 1.44 -1.61
CA THR A 40 -0.21 0.99 -2.99
C THR A 40 -0.86 1.90 -4.01
N GLY A 41 -2.15 2.25 -3.83
CA GLY A 41 -2.84 3.18 -4.73
C GLY A 41 -2.18 4.56 -4.77
N LEU A 42 -1.70 5.05 -3.61
CA LEU A 42 -0.95 6.31 -3.53
C LEU A 42 0.39 6.21 -4.23
N GLY A 43 1.17 5.16 -3.99
CA GLY A 43 2.47 4.97 -4.62
C GLY A 43 2.38 4.95 -6.14
N ILE A 44 1.41 4.22 -6.70
CA ILE A 44 1.20 4.15 -8.15
C ILE A 44 0.69 5.48 -8.70
N LEU A 45 -0.21 6.17 -7.99
CA LEU A 45 -0.67 7.49 -8.42
C LEU A 45 0.48 8.50 -8.43
N LEU A 46 1.35 8.49 -7.41
CA LEU A 46 2.55 9.32 -7.36
C LEU A 46 3.51 8.97 -8.51
N PHE A 47 3.71 7.69 -8.81
CA PHE A 47 4.50 7.24 -9.96
C PHE A 47 3.96 7.82 -11.27
N VAL A 48 2.66 7.70 -11.51
CA VAL A 48 2.01 8.21 -12.74
C VAL A 48 2.17 9.73 -12.84
N LEU A 49 1.94 10.46 -11.75
CA LEU A 49 2.04 11.92 -11.73
C LEU A 49 3.47 12.42 -11.86
N ALA A 50 4.42 11.80 -11.15
CA ALA A 50 5.83 12.20 -11.16
C ALA A 50 6.49 12.00 -12.52
N ASN A 51 6.06 10.98 -13.27
CA ASN A 51 6.59 10.69 -14.60
C ASN A 51 5.75 11.26 -15.75
N ALA A 52 4.68 12.01 -15.46
CA ALA A 52 3.76 12.46 -16.50
C ALA A 52 4.44 13.29 -17.61
N SER A 53 5.44 14.11 -17.27
CA SER A 53 6.16 14.93 -18.25
C SER A 53 7.13 14.13 -19.14
N THR A 54 7.62 12.99 -18.67
CA THR A 54 8.62 12.14 -19.35
C THR A 54 8.04 10.80 -19.81
N ALA A 55 6.75 10.56 -19.57
CA ALA A 55 6.09 9.29 -19.83
C ALA A 55 6.19 8.87 -21.30
N SER A 56 6.02 9.80 -22.23
CA SER A 56 6.12 9.52 -23.67
C SER A 56 7.53 9.16 -24.12
N TYR A 57 8.55 9.74 -23.49
CA TYR A 57 9.96 9.42 -23.74
C TYR A 57 10.37 8.07 -23.15
N THR A 58 9.77 7.71 -22.02
CA THR A 58 10.13 6.50 -21.27
C THR A 58 9.37 5.27 -21.76
N TRP A 59 8.07 5.38 -21.98
CA TRP A 59 7.20 4.24 -22.33
C TRP A 59 6.31 4.46 -23.57
N GLY A 60 6.25 5.69 -24.10
CA GLY A 60 5.47 6.02 -25.30
C GLY A 60 6.32 6.03 -26.57
N GLY A 61 5.83 6.60 -27.67
CA GLY A 61 6.50 6.50 -28.97
C GLY A 61 7.83 7.23 -29.09
N ALA A 62 8.18 8.10 -28.14
CA ALA A 62 9.52 8.66 -28.08
C ALA A 62 10.54 7.70 -27.42
N SER A 63 10.12 6.54 -26.92
CA SER A 63 11.00 5.49 -26.38
C SER A 63 11.57 4.55 -27.45
N GLY A 64 11.30 4.79 -28.74
CA GLY A 64 11.79 3.95 -29.85
C GLY A 64 13.32 3.81 -29.92
N TRP A 65 14.07 4.73 -29.30
CA TRP A 65 15.53 4.61 -29.14
C TRP A 65 15.96 3.38 -28.34
N SER A 66 15.08 2.86 -27.46
CA SER A 66 15.35 1.69 -26.64
C SER A 66 15.06 0.37 -27.35
N GLU A 67 14.42 0.40 -28.54
CA GLU A 67 13.95 -0.80 -29.23
C GLU A 67 15.03 -1.86 -29.50
N PRO A 68 16.26 -1.52 -29.92
CA PRO A 68 17.32 -2.52 -30.12
C PRO A 68 17.76 -3.23 -28.83
N LEU A 69 17.54 -2.57 -27.69
CA LEU A 69 17.86 -3.08 -26.35
C LEU A 69 16.64 -3.73 -25.69
N ASN A 70 15.45 -3.38 -26.16
CA ASN A 70 14.18 -3.89 -25.69
C ASN A 70 13.97 -5.28 -26.31
N ARG A 71 14.41 -6.31 -25.61
CA ARG A 71 13.87 -7.66 -25.87
C ARG A 71 12.43 -7.63 -25.38
N SER A 72 11.52 -7.22 -26.25
CA SER A 72 10.10 -7.12 -25.92
C SER A 72 9.63 -8.41 -25.24
N SER A 73 8.70 -8.24 -24.30
CA SER A 73 8.07 -9.34 -23.59
C SER A 73 7.63 -10.42 -24.60
N THR A 74 7.89 -11.70 -24.34
CA THR A 74 7.38 -12.80 -25.20
C THR A 74 5.85 -12.90 -25.19
N TRP A 75 5.18 -12.06 -24.41
CA TRP A 75 3.74 -12.02 -24.23
C TRP A 75 3.10 -11.08 -25.25
N GLY A 76 2.00 -11.50 -25.87
CA GLY A 76 1.21 -10.66 -26.77
C GLY A 76 0.06 -9.91 -26.09
N PHE A 77 -0.77 -9.24 -26.90
CA PHE A 77 -2.05 -8.70 -26.45
C PHE A 77 -2.89 -9.78 -25.72
N PRO A 78 -3.54 -9.47 -24.58
CA PRO A 78 -3.70 -8.16 -23.96
C PRO A 78 -2.66 -7.81 -22.89
N PHE A 79 -1.58 -8.58 -22.72
CA PHE A 79 -0.65 -8.40 -21.59
C PHE A 79 0.36 -7.27 -21.79
N VAL A 80 0.51 -6.79 -23.03
CA VAL A 80 1.39 -5.70 -23.41
C VAL A 80 0.61 -4.67 -24.25
N ILE A 81 -0.48 -4.13 -23.71
CA ILE A 81 -1.26 -3.07 -24.38
C ILE A 81 -0.44 -1.80 -24.64
N PHE A 82 0.58 -1.56 -23.83
CA PHE A 82 1.54 -0.48 -24.02
C PHE A 82 2.68 -0.85 -24.99
N ASP A 83 2.80 -2.10 -25.49
CA ASP A 83 3.74 -2.40 -26.60
C ASP A 83 3.26 -1.75 -27.89
N ALA A 84 1.94 -1.75 -28.10
CA ALA A 84 1.32 -0.95 -29.16
C ALA A 84 1.54 0.56 -28.98
N ALA A 85 2.06 1.00 -27.83
CA ALA A 85 2.38 2.39 -27.53
C ALA A 85 3.78 2.85 -27.99
N GLN A 86 4.56 1.99 -28.65
CA GLN A 86 5.67 2.41 -29.52
C GLN A 86 5.24 3.46 -30.57
N VAL A 87 3.93 3.59 -30.84
CA VAL A 87 3.39 4.58 -31.78
C VAL A 87 3.13 5.97 -31.14
N GLY A 88 3.29 6.14 -29.82
CA GLY A 88 3.28 7.46 -29.16
C GLY A 88 2.03 8.33 -29.34
N GLY A 89 0.93 7.72 -29.78
CA GLY A 89 -0.32 8.41 -30.07
C GLY A 89 -1.29 8.51 -28.88
N PRO A 90 -2.54 8.96 -29.14
CA PRO A 90 -3.59 9.10 -28.12
C PRO A 90 -3.85 7.84 -27.30
N ALA A 91 -3.66 6.65 -27.87
CA ALA A 91 -3.85 5.37 -27.19
C ALA A 91 -2.91 5.19 -25.98
N PHE A 92 -1.65 5.65 -26.06
CA PHE A 92 -0.72 5.63 -24.94
C PHE A 92 -1.27 6.45 -23.77
N TRP A 93 -1.66 7.70 -24.05
CA TRP A 93 -2.16 8.62 -23.03
C TRP A 93 -3.49 8.15 -22.44
N ILE A 94 -4.37 7.56 -23.23
CA ILE A 94 -5.60 6.92 -22.73
C ILE A 94 -5.24 5.82 -21.73
N GLY A 95 -4.30 4.93 -22.07
CA GLY A 95 -3.82 3.89 -21.16
C GLY A 95 -3.16 4.45 -19.90
N TYR A 96 -2.30 5.47 -20.05
CA TYR A 96 -1.56 6.08 -18.94
C TYR A 96 -2.49 6.81 -17.97
N VAL A 97 -3.46 7.56 -18.48
CA VAL A 97 -4.53 8.19 -17.68
C VAL A 97 -5.42 7.12 -17.05
N ALA A 98 -5.76 6.05 -17.76
CA ALA A 98 -6.51 4.93 -17.20
C ALA A 98 -5.76 4.26 -16.04
N LEU A 99 -4.43 4.14 -16.12
CA LEU A 99 -3.61 3.65 -15.01
C LEU A 99 -3.73 4.58 -13.80
N GLY A 100 -3.56 5.89 -13.98
CA GLY A 100 -3.74 6.88 -12.92
C GLY A 100 -5.13 6.86 -12.28
N LEU A 101 -6.19 6.78 -13.09
CA LEU A 101 -7.58 6.69 -12.62
C LEU A 101 -7.85 5.37 -11.88
N SER A 102 -7.31 4.26 -12.37
CA SER A 102 -7.44 2.96 -11.70
C SER A 102 -6.72 2.97 -10.33
N ALA A 103 -5.54 3.58 -10.25
CA ALA A 103 -4.78 3.74 -9.01
C ALA A 103 -5.51 4.66 -8.01
N LEU A 104 -6.12 5.74 -8.49
CA LEU A 104 -6.98 6.61 -7.66
C LEU A 104 -8.23 5.87 -7.16
N ALA A 105 -8.88 5.08 -8.03
CA ALA A 105 -10.02 4.25 -7.63
C ALA A 105 -9.61 3.19 -6.59
N LEU A 106 -8.42 2.59 -6.74
CA LEU A 106 -7.84 1.66 -5.76
C LEU A 106 -7.58 2.35 -4.42
N LEU A 107 -6.91 3.51 -4.44
CA LEU A 107 -6.62 4.33 -3.25
C LEU A 107 -7.91 4.61 -2.46
N LEU A 108 -8.93 5.14 -3.16
CA LEU A 108 -10.23 5.48 -2.58
C LEU A 108 -11.07 4.24 -2.21
N GLY A 109 -10.71 3.07 -2.73
CA GLY A 109 -11.48 1.84 -2.59
C GLY A 109 -12.85 1.93 -3.25
N TRP A 110 -12.92 2.54 -4.44
CA TRP A 110 -14.08 2.56 -5.32
C TRP A 110 -14.01 1.35 -6.26
N HIS A 111 -14.99 0.45 -6.20
CA HIS A 111 -14.96 -0.84 -6.93
C HIS A 111 -13.61 -1.56 -6.76
N ALA A 112 -13.11 -1.65 -5.52
CA ALA A 112 -11.69 -1.86 -5.25
C ALA A 112 -11.07 -3.10 -5.91
N ARG A 113 -11.85 -4.19 -6.08
CA ARG A 113 -11.36 -5.40 -6.76
C ARG A 113 -11.15 -5.18 -8.26
N VAL A 114 -12.07 -4.49 -8.92
CA VAL A 114 -11.94 -4.14 -10.34
C VAL A 114 -10.80 -3.15 -10.52
N ALA A 115 -10.70 -2.15 -9.62
CA ALA A 115 -9.60 -1.21 -9.61
C ALA A 115 -8.24 -1.93 -9.45
N ALA A 116 -8.11 -2.87 -8.52
CA ALA A 116 -6.87 -3.63 -8.33
C ALA A 116 -6.47 -4.44 -9.57
N ILE A 117 -7.43 -5.14 -10.21
CA ILE A 117 -7.18 -5.92 -11.43
C ILE A 117 -6.77 -4.98 -12.58
N ALA A 118 -7.49 -3.87 -12.77
CA ALA A 118 -7.16 -2.90 -13.79
C ALA A 118 -5.79 -2.26 -13.55
N THR A 119 -5.47 -1.86 -12.32
CA THR A 119 -4.17 -1.30 -11.97
C THR A 119 -3.05 -2.32 -12.17
N LEU A 120 -3.22 -3.58 -11.76
CA LEU A 120 -2.24 -4.64 -12.01
C LEU A 120 -1.98 -4.81 -13.50
N TRP A 121 -3.04 -4.94 -14.29
CA TRP A 121 -2.96 -5.16 -15.72
C TRP A 121 -2.26 -4.00 -16.44
N LEU A 122 -2.71 -2.77 -16.18
CA LEU A 122 -2.15 -1.57 -16.80
C LEU A 122 -0.70 -1.33 -16.36
N TYR A 123 -0.40 -1.48 -15.06
CA TYR A 123 0.95 -1.30 -14.54
C TYR A 123 1.90 -2.37 -15.09
N ALA A 124 1.48 -3.64 -15.10
CA ALA A 124 2.29 -4.73 -15.64
C ALA A 124 2.58 -4.55 -17.12
N SER A 125 1.58 -4.09 -17.88
CA SER A 125 1.76 -3.80 -19.29
C SER A 125 2.68 -2.60 -19.53
N LEU A 126 2.63 -1.55 -18.70
CA LEU A 126 3.52 -0.39 -18.83
C LEU A 126 4.97 -0.77 -18.48
N ALA A 127 5.18 -1.54 -17.41
CA ALA A 127 6.49 -2.05 -17.04
C ALA A 127 7.07 -2.98 -18.12
N ALA A 128 6.22 -3.70 -18.86
CA ALA A 128 6.66 -4.58 -19.94
C ALA A 128 7.07 -3.82 -21.22
N SER A 129 6.66 -2.55 -21.41
CA SER A 129 6.93 -1.82 -22.66
C SER A 129 8.34 -1.23 -22.74
N ASN A 130 9.05 -1.07 -21.61
CA ASN A 130 10.45 -0.67 -21.60
C ASN A 130 11.21 -1.32 -20.44
N VAL A 131 11.99 -2.37 -20.74
CA VAL A 131 12.77 -3.12 -19.75
C VAL A 131 13.85 -2.28 -19.07
N LEU A 132 14.35 -1.21 -19.71
CA LEU A 132 15.36 -0.33 -19.12
C LEU A 132 14.79 0.61 -18.04
N ALA A 133 13.47 0.82 -18.05
CA ALA A 133 12.76 1.67 -17.09
C ALA A 133 12.28 0.90 -15.84
N VAL A 134 12.55 -0.41 -15.77
CA VAL A 134 12.07 -1.30 -14.69
C VAL A 134 13.12 -1.44 -13.59
N ASP A 135 12.68 -1.45 -12.33
CA ASP A 135 13.49 -1.80 -11.17
C ASP A 135 12.76 -2.78 -10.22
N GLN A 136 13.31 -2.99 -9.01
CA GLN A 136 12.70 -3.92 -8.04
C GLN A 136 11.36 -3.43 -7.46
N THR A 137 11.03 -2.15 -7.60
CA THR A 137 9.70 -1.59 -7.30
C THR A 137 8.65 -2.28 -8.15
N ASP A 138 8.88 -2.42 -9.45
CA ASP A 138 7.90 -3.00 -10.38
C ASP A 138 7.60 -4.45 -10.06
N ASN A 139 8.63 -5.20 -9.67
CA ASN A 139 8.47 -6.58 -9.23
C ASN A 139 7.64 -6.67 -7.95
N ALA A 140 7.94 -5.84 -6.95
CA ALA A 140 7.19 -5.80 -5.69
C ALA A 140 5.71 -5.39 -5.91
N VAL A 141 5.48 -4.30 -6.66
CA VAL A 141 4.14 -3.77 -6.93
C VAL A 141 3.27 -4.80 -7.66
N ARG A 142 3.77 -5.40 -8.75
CA ARG A 142 3.02 -6.40 -9.53
C ARG A 142 2.65 -7.62 -8.68
N LEU A 143 3.61 -8.10 -7.89
CA LEU A 143 3.44 -9.27 -7.04
C LEU A 143 2.40 -9.04 -5.93
N PHE A 144 2.49 -7.92 -5.21
CA PHE A 144 1.52 -7.61 -4.15
C PHE A 144 0.14 -7.24 -4.70
N LEU A 145 0.07 -6.50 -5.81
CA LEU A 145 -1.21 -6.24 -6.50
C LEU A 145 -1.88 -7.53 -6.95
N PHE A 146 -1.13 -8.49 -7.48
CA PHE A 146 -1.65 -9.80 -7.84
C PHE A 146 -2.34 -10.48 -6.66
N TYR A 147 -1.69 -10.55 -5.50
CA TYR A 147 -2.33 -11.10 -4.31
C TYR A 147 -3.52 -10.26 -3.84
N PHE A 148 -3.43 -8.93 -3.93
CA PHE A 148 -4.51 -8.02 -3.52
C PHE A 148 -5.79 -8.20 -4.34
N CYS A 149 -5.72 -8.64 -5.60
CA CYS A 149 -6.88 -9.02 -6.42
C CYS A 149 -7.76 -10.13 -5.80
N PHE A 150 -7.20 -10.92 -4.88
CA PHE A 150 -7.88 -11.99 -4.15
C PHE A 150 -8.25 -11.58 -2.71
N THR A 151 -7.81 -10.42 -2.25
CA THR A 151 -8.12 -9.90 -0.91
C THR A 151 -9.35 -9.00 -0.90
N ASP A 152 -9.96 -8.86 0.27
CA ASP A 152 -11.06 -7.94 0.47
C ASP A 152 -10.58 -6.51 0.78
N LEU A 153 -10.23 -5.81 -0.29
CA LEU A 153 -9.67 -4.47 -0.24
C LEU A 153 -10.68 -3.41 0.22
N SER A 154 -11.98 -3.66 0.19
CA SER A 154 -12.99 -2.60 0.33
C SER A 154 -13.84 -2.68 1.58
N ARG A 155 -13.56 -3.55 2.56
CA ARG A 155 -14.38 -3.67 3.80
C ARG A 155 -14.35 -2.44 4.68
N VAL A 156 -13.18 -1.85 4.87
CA VAL A 156 -12.98 -0.69 5.74
C VAL A 156 -12.24 0.41 4.99
N TRP A 157 -12.44 1.65 5.42
CA TRP A 157 -11.79 2.85 4.88
C TRP A 157 -11.87 2.97 3.36
N SER A 158 -13.03 2.70 2.77
CA SER A 158 -13.25 2.74 1.32
C SER A 158 -14.56 3.45 0.97
N LEU A 159 -14.66 3.95 -0.26
CA LEU A 159 -15.92 4.47 -0.79
C LEU A 159 -16.97 3.36 -0.94
N ASP A 160 -16.57 2.14 -1.27
CA ASP A 160 -17.45 0.98 -1.31
C ASP A 160 -18.08 0.67 0.06
N ALA A 161 -17.30 0.73 1.15
CA ALA A 161 -17.80 0.54 2.51
C ALA A 161 -18.81 1.63 2.90
N ARG A 162 -18.50 2.89 2.59
CA ARG A 162 -19.40 4.02 2.81
C ARG A 162 -20.70 3.85 2.02
N ARG A 163 -20.62 3.43 0.76
CA ARG A 163 -21.79 3.18 -0.09
C ARG A 163 -22.66 2.05 0.48
N ARG A 164 -22.07 0.93 0.92
CA ARG A 164 -22.81 -0.17 1.57
C ARG A 164 -23.53 0.31 2.84
N SER A 165 -22.82 1.01 3.74
CA SER A 165 -23.43 1.53 4.97
C SER A 165 -24.60 2.50 4.72
N ARG A 166 -24.50 3.35 3.68
CA ARG A 166 -25.58 4.28 3.30
C ARG A 166 -26.79 3.56 2.70
N GLN A 167 -26.58 2.45 2.00
CA GLN A 167 -27.67 1.65 1.45
C GLN A 167 -28.42 0.93 2.56
N GLU A 168 -27.68 0.33 3.51
CA GLU A 168 -28.24 -0.28 4.72
C GLU A 168 -29.04 0.73 5.55
N ALA A 169 -28.48 1.93 5.81
CA ALA A 169 -29.16 2.99 6.57
C ALA A 169 -30.43 3.53 5.88
N ARG A 170 -30.50 3.47 4.54
CA ARG A 170 -31.69 3.89 3.78
C ARG A 170 -32.78 2.81 3.72
N GLY A 171 -32.64 1.71 4.47
CA GLY A 171 -33.52 0.54 4.34
C GLY A 171 -33.44 -0.13 2.97
N ARG A 172 -32.53 0.32 2.10
CA ARG A 172 -32.23 -0.28 0.79
C ARG A 172 -31.22 -1.41 0.99
N ALA A 173 -31.42 -2.22 2.02
CA ALA A 173 -30.68 -3.45 2.25
C ALA A 173 -31.00 -4.40 1.09
N ALA A 174 -30.32 -4.23 -0.04
CA ALA A 174 -30.35 -5.08 -1.21
C ALA A 174 -31.74 -5.67 -1.58
N VAL A 175 -32.84 -4.92 -1.45
CA VAL A 175 -34.04 -5.15 -2.26
C VAL A 175 -33.77 -4.59 -3.65
N ALA A 176 -32.70 -5.12 -4.27
CA ALA A 176 -32.38 -4.94 -5.66
C ALA A 176 -32.41 -6.35 -6.24
N SER A 177 -33.61 -6.80 -6.63
CA SER A 177 -33.90 -7.63 -7.81
C SER A 177 -32.90 -8.73 -8.21
N ARG A 178 -32.15 -9.31 -7.28
CA ARG A 178 -31.33 -10.48 -7.55
C ARG A 178 -32.22 -11.69 -7.44
N PRO A 179 -32.22 -12.59 -8.44
CA PRO A 179 -32.92 -13.86 -8.32
C PRO A 179 -32.50 -14.57 -7.03
N ARG A 180 -33.48 -15.15 -6.30
CA ARG A 180 -33.23 -15.85 -5.02
C ARG A 180 -32.11 -16.90 -5.11
N TRP A 181 -31.96 -17.54 -6.26
CA TRP A 181 -30.89 -18.51 -6.50
C TRP A 181 -29.48 -17.90 -6.48
N VAL A 182 -29.31 -16.65 -6.93
CA VAL A 182 -28.01 -15.93 -6.88
C VAL A 182 -27.66 -15.57 -5.44
N ALA A 183 -28.66 -15.16 -4.64
CA ALA A 183 -28.45 -14.85 -3.24
C ALA A 183 -28.01 -16.11 -2.47
N ARG A 184 -28.73 -17.22 -2.66
CA ARG A 184 -28.44 -18.53 -2.05
C ARG A 184 -27.07 -19.06 -2.45
N ALA A 185 -26.75 -19.09 -3.76
CA ALA A 185 -25.44 -19.54 -4.24
C ALA A 185 -24.29 -18.69 -3.68
N ARG A 186 -24.50 -17.40 -3.46
CA ARG A 186 -23.48 -16.50 -2.89
C ARG A 186 -23.30 -16.71 -1.38
N GLU A 187 -24.36 -17.05 -0.68
CA GLU A 187 -24.33 -17.41 0.73
C GLU A 187 -23.59 -18.75 0.91
N GLU A 188 -23.95 -19.75 0.10
CA GLU A 188 -23.31 -21.07 0.07
C GLU A 188 -21.84 -21.00 -0.39
N ALA A 189 -21.47 -20.07 -1.28
CA ALA A 189 -20.09 -19.86 -1.73
C ALA A 189 -19.32 -18.79 -0.92
N GLY A 190 -19.88 -18.29 0.18
CA GLY A 190 -19.26 -17.24 1.00
C GLY A 190 -17.89 -17.64 1.55
N TRP A 191 -17.73 -18.93 1.89
CA TRP A 191 -16.48 -19.53 2.38
C TRP A 191 -15.35 -19.45 1.36
N VAL A 192 -15.64 -19.58 0.05
CA VAL A 192 -14.63 -19.48 -1.03
C VAL A 192 -14.00 -18.10 -1.01
N SER A 193 -14.81 -17.05 -0.84
CA SER A 193 -14.28 -15.68 -0.79
C SER A 193 -13.45 -15.41 0.46
N THR A 194 -13.77 -16.06 1.58
CA THR A 194 -12.98 -15.96 2.81
C THR A 194 -11.67 -16.74 2.67
N LEU A 195 -11.72 -17.94 2.10
CA LEU A 195 -10.55 -18.77 1.78
C LEU A 195 -9.58 -18.05 0.84
N LEU A 196 -10.07 -17.48 -0.26
CA LEU A 196 -9.24 -16.72 -1.21
C LEU A 196 -8.57 -15.52 -0.55
N HIS A 197 -9.30 -14.79 0.29
CA HIS A 197 -8.75 -13.63 1.00
C HIS A 197 -7.68 -14.02 2.03
N ASN A 198 -7.96 -15.02 2.87
CA ASN A 198 -7.03 -15.48 3.90
C ASN A 198 -5.83 -16.21 3.27
N GLY A 199 -6.04 -16.96 2.18
CA GLY A 199 -4.98 -17.57 1.38
C GLY A 199 -4.07 -16.53 0.74
N ALA A 200 -4.63 -15.48 0.15
CA ALA A 200 -3.85 -14.37 -0.38
C ALA A 200 -3.08 -13.62 0.72
N LEU A 201 -3.64 -13.47 1.92
CA LEU A 201 -2.95 -12.89 3.06
C LEU A 201 -1.72 -13.72 3.47
N VAL A 202 -1.86 -15.05 3.51
CA VAL A 202 -0.75 -15.97 3.78
C VAL A 202 0.29 -15.90 2.66
N ALA A 203 -0.13 -15.80 1.39
CA ALA A 203 0.77 -15.66 0.26
C ALA A 203 1.59 -14.36 0.32
N VAL A 204 0.96 -13.21 0.63
CA VAL A 204 1.68 -11.94 0.83
C VAL A 204 2.68 -12.07 1.99
N ALA A 205 2.27 -12.65 3.12
CA ALA A 205 3.14 -12.83 4.27
C ALA A 205 4.35 -13.74 3.95
N GLY A 206 4.10 -14.88 3.31
CA GLY A 206 5.14 -15.79 2.87
C GLY A 206 6.10 -15.14 1.88
N GLN A 207 5.57 -14.40 0.91
CA GLN A 207 6.38 -13.66 -0.05
C GLN A 207 7.27 -12.61 0.64
N LEU A 208 6.74 -11.85 1.61
CA LEU A 208 7.53 -10.90 2.39
C LEU A 208 8.64 -11.60 3.18
N PHE A 209 8.36 -12.77 3.77
CA PHE A 209 9.39 -13.54 4.47
C PHE A 209 10.48 -14.01 3.53
N VAL A 210 10.12 -14.52 2.35
CA VAL A 210 11.10 -14.90 1.32
C VAL A 210 11.94 -13.68 0.92
N VAL A 211 11.29 -12.56 0.57
CA VAL A 211 12.00 -11.34 0.15
C VAL A 211 12.98 -10.87 1.23
N TYR A 212 12.54 -10.75 2.49
CA TYR A 212 13.40 -10.27 3.56
C TYR A 212 14.50 -11.26 3.94
N VAL A 213 14.19 -12.54 4.13
CA VAL A 213 15.19 -13.53 4.55
C VAL A 213 16.23 -13.75 3.46
N VAL A 214 15.81 -13.90 2.20
CA VAL A 214 16.75 -14.03 1.08
C VAL A 214 17.59 -12.76 0.95
N ALA A 215 16.98 -11.57 1.00
CA ALA A 215 17.73 -10.32 0.95
C ALA A 215 18.72 -10.17 2.11
N GLY A 216 18.38 -10.64 3.31
CA GLY A 216 19.27 -10.63 4.48
C GLY A 216 20.42 -11.62 4.33
N LEU A 217 20.13 -12.86 3.94
CA LEU A 217 21.16 -13.90 3.73
C LEU A 217 22.13 -13.53 2.61
N SER A 218 21.64 -12.99 1.49
CA SER A 218 22.49 -12.50 0.40
C SER A 218 23.41 -11.36 0.87
N LYS A 219 22.95 -10.50 1.79
CA LYS A 219 23.81 -9.45 2.37
C LYS A 219 24.88 -10.05 3.27
N VAL A 220 24.55 -11.00 4.14
CA VAL A 220 25.54 -11.65 5.03
C VAL A 220 26.70 -12.28 4.24
N GLN A 221 26.45 -12.77 3.02
CA GLN A 221 27.48 -13.35 2.16
C GLN A 221 28.45 -12.29 1.59
N GLY A 222 27.99 -11.05 1.36
CA GLY A 222 28.77 -9.98 0.76
C GLY A 222 29.78 -9.34 1.71
N GLU A 223 31.02 -9.12 1.25
CA GLU A 223 32.11 -8.53 2.04
C GLU A 223 31.76 -7.14 2.58
N LEU A 224 31.26 -6.25 1.73
CA LEU A 224 30.88 -4.88 2.13
C LEU A 224 29.85 -4.84 3.27
N TRP A 225 28.96 -5.83 3.33
CA TRP A 225 27.95 -5.91 4.39
C TRP A 225 28.55 -6.45 5.69
N ARG A 226 29.49 -7.41 5.61
CA ARG A 226 30.24 -7.92 6.75
C ARG A 226 31.11 -6.82 7.37
N ASP A 227 31.78 -6.05 6.52
CA ASP A 227 32.67 -4.95 6.94
C ASP A 227 31.90 -3.71 7.42
N GLY A 228 30.57 -3.68 7.26
CA GLY A 228 29.73 -2.56 7.70
C GLY A 228 29.78 -1.34 6.78
N THR A 229 30.31 -1.46 5.57
CA THR A 229 30.51 -0.33 4.64
C THR A 229 29.49 -0.30 3.50
N ALA A 230 28.66 -1.33 3.33
CA ALA A 230 27.81 -1.48 2.15
C ALA A 230 26.90 -0.27 1.85
N ILE A 231 26.33 0.38 2.86
CA ILE A 231 25.44 1.53 2.65
C ILE A 231 26.21 2.78 2.20
N TYR A 232 27.52 2.86 2.43
CA TYR A 232 28.34 3.99 1.99
C TYR A 232 28.31 4.17 0.46
N TYR A 233 28.38 3.06 -0.29
CA TYR A 233 28.58 3.12 -1.74
C TYR A 233 27.35 3.63 -2.50
N PRO A 234 26.11 3.13 -2.28
CA PRO A 234 24.93 3.66 -2.96
C PRO A 234 24.71 5.15 -2.68
N LEU A 235 25.10 5.65 -1.51
CA LEU A 235 24.97 7.06 -1.13
C LEU A 235 25.96 7.99 -1.84
N HIS A 236 26.93 7.44 -2.58
CA HIS A 236 27.88 8.17 -3.43
C HIS A 236 27.61 7.95 -4.92
N VAL A 237 26.48 7.32 -5.28
CA VAL A 237 26.02 7.23 -6.66
C VAL A 237 24.93 8.27 -6.86
N ASP A 238 25.16 9.24 -7.75
CA ASP A 238 24.25 10.38 -7.97
C ASP A 238 22.79 9.96 -8.21
N ARG A 239 22.57 8.84 -8.91
CA ARG A 239 21.24 8.27 -9.16
C ARG A 239 20.48 7.89 -7.88
N PHE A 240 21.19 7.49 -6.82
CA PHE A 240 20.61 7.01 -5.56
C PHE A 240 20.79 8.01 -4.40
N ALA A 241 21.40 9.17 -4.64
CA ALA A 241 21.63 10.18 -3.60
C ALA A 241 20.83 11.47 -3.89
N PRO A 242 19.49 11.45 -3.77
CA PRO A 242 18.64 12.59 -4.11
C PRO A 242 18.91 13.83 -3.24
N TRP A 243 19.49 13.64 -2.04
CA TRP A 243 19.78 14.69 -1.08
C TRP A 243 21.25 14.61 -0.62
N PRO A 244 22.21 15.17 -1.39
CA PRO A 244 23.64 15.06 -1.09
C PRO A 244 24.03 15.54 0.32
N ALA A 245 23.36 16.58 0.83
CA ALA A 245 23.60 17.07 2.18
C ALA A 245 23.19 16.04 3.26
N LEU A 246 22.06 15.34 3.04
CA LEU A 246 21.55 14.36 3.98
C LEU A 246 22.38 13.07 3.95
N SER A 247 22.77 12.60 2.76
CA SER A 247 23.70 11.48 2.64
C SER A 247 25.06 11.82 3.26
N GLY A 248 25.57 13.04 3.04
CA GLY A 248 26.80 13.54 3.64
C GLY A 248 26.80 13.52 5.17
N LEU A 249 25.68 13.85 5.82
CA LEU A 249 25.54 13.77 7.28
C LEU A 249 25.65 12.33 7.79
N LEU A 250 25.06 11.37 7.07
CA LEU A 250 25.13 9.95 7.46
C LEU A 250 26.53 9.39 7.22
N THR A 251 27.16 9.72 6.09
CA THR A 251 28.47 9.20 5.70
C THR A 251 29.63 9.91 6.42
N ALA A 252 29.38 11.04 7.09
CA ALA A 252 30.35 11.72 7.94
C ALA A 252 30.79 10.87 9.16
N SER A 253 30.03 9.83 9.53
CA SER A 253 30.37 8.92 10.62
C SER A 253 30.38 7.47 10.14
N GLY A 254 31.56 6.86 10.12
CA GLY A 254 31.70 5.42 9.83
C GLY A 254 30.90 4.53 10.78
N VAL A 255 30.69 4.98 12.04
CA VAL A 255 29.85 4.26 13.02
C VAL A 255 28.38 4.26 12.60
N LEU A 256 27.86 5.39 12.10
CA LEU A 256 26.48 5.46 11.62
C LEU A 256 26.28 4.61 10.36
N VAL A 257 27.26 4.62 9.45
CA VAL A 257 27.26 3.77 8.26
C VAL A 257 27.26 2.28 8.63
N ALA A 258 28.14 1.87 9.56
CA ALA A 258 28.20 0.49 10.04
C ALA A 258 26.90 0.07 10.73
N PHE A 259 26.37 0.93 11.61
CA PHE A 259 25.08 0.70 12.26
C PHE A 259 23.96 0.52 11.24
N ALA A 260 23.81 1.43 10.27
CA ALA A 260 22.77 1.34 9.26
C ALA A 260 22.92 0.07 8.40
N THR A 261 24.15 -0.29 8.04
CA THR A 261 24.48 -1.48 7.25
C THR A 261 24.04 -2.75 7.96
N TRP A 262 24.47 -2.95 9.21
CA TRP A 262 24.10 -4.14 9.98
C TRP A 262 22.64 -4.13 10.44
N PHE A 263 22.08 -2.96 10.72
CA PHE A 263 20.66 -2.80 11.06
C PHE A 263 19.76 -3.31 9.94
N ALA A 264 20.05 -2.94 8.68
CA ALA A 264 19.27 -3.43 7.54
C ALA A 264 19.32 -4.97 7.43
N VAL A 265 20.49 -5.58 7.66
CA VAL A 265 20.65 -7.05 7.66
C VAL A 265 19.86 -7.68 8.81
N ALA A 266 20.02 -7.18 10.04
CA ALA A 266 19.38 -7.72 11.22
C ALA A 266 17.85 -7.64 11.12
N VAL A 267 17.31 -6.49 10.72
CA VAL A 267 15.87 -6.32 10.54
C VAL A 267 15.34 -7.31 9.51
N GLN A 268 15.98 -7.44 8.35
CA GLN A 268 15.52 -8.35 7.29
C GLN A 268 15.57 -9.82 7.70
N LEU A 269 16.66 -10.27 8.32
CA LEU A 269 16.83 -11.67 8.71
C LEU A 269 15.92 -12.07 9.87
N PHE A 270 15.78 -11.19 10.87
CA PHE A 270 15.01 -11.49 12.07
C PHE A 270 13.52 -11.13 11.97
N PHE A 271 13.08 -10.41 10.94
CA PHE A 271 11.70 -9.94 10.82
C PHE A 271 10.64 -11.04 11.06
N PRO A 272 10.69 -12.23 10.42
CA PRO A 272 9.67 -13.26 10.64
C PRO A 272 9.60 -13.71 12.11
N PHE A 273 10.76 -13.85 12.78
CA PHE A 273 10.85 -14.25 14.18
C PHE A 273 10.36 -13.14 15.11
N LEU A 274 10.65 -11.88 14.79
CA LEU A 274 10.18 -10.73 15.55
C LEU A 274 8.63 -10.67 15.55
N LEU A 275 7.94 -11.13 14.51
CA LEU A 275 6.48 -11.11 14.46
C LEU A 275 5.78 -12.07 15.44
N LEU A 276 6.49 -13.06 16.00
CA LEU A 276 5.91 -14.14 16.81
C LEU A 276 5.39 -13.67 18.17
N ARG A 277 6.09 -12.74 18.83
CA ARG A 277 5.69 -12.18 20.15
C ARG A 277 5.16 -10.77 19.99
N ARG A 278 4.17 -10.39 20.81
CA ARG A 278 3.49 -9.08 20.72
C ARG A 278 4.42 -7.86 20.77
N TRP A 279 5.49 -7.92 21.56
CA TRP A 279 6.42 -6.80 21.76
C TRP A 279 7.50 -6.76 20.70
N THR A 280 8.12 -7.91 20.42
CA THR A 280 9.08 -8.04 19.31
C THR A 280 8.43 -7.70 17.97
N ARG A 281 7.12 -7.93 17.80
CA ARG A 281 6.38 -7.53 16.60
C ARG A 281 6.39 -6.02 16.42
N VAL A 282 6.21 -5.27 17.50
CA VAL A 282 6.26 -3.80 17.44
C VAL A 282 7.68 -3.35 17.07
N VAL A 283 8.70 -3.94 17.70
CA VAL A 283 10.11 -3.65 17.38
C VAL A 283 10.42 -3.97 15.91
N GLY A 284 10.00 -5.14 15.41
CA GLY A 284 10.21 -5.55 14.02
C GLY A 284 9.48 -4.65 13.03
N LEU A 285 8.23 -4.26 13.32
CA LEU A 285 7.47 -3.35 12.46
C LEU A 285 8.07 -1.94 12.46
N LEU A 286 8.50 -1.41 13.61
CA LEU A 286 9.21 -0.13 13.68
C LEU A 286 10.56 -0.20 12.96
N GLY A 287 11.28 -1.31 13.11
CA GLY A 287 12.57 -1.54 12.46
C GLY A 287 12.46 -1.58 10.94
N VAL A 288 11.55 -2.40 10.40
CA VAL A 288 11.33 -2.50 8.95
C VAL A 288 10.76 -1.19 8.38
N THR A 289 9.89 -0.52 9.13
CA THR A 289 9.35 0.79 8.73
C THR A 289 10.46 1.84 8.67
N GLY A 290 11.30 1.92 9.71
CA GLY A 290 12.42 2.85 9.76
C GLY A 290 13.45 2.56 8.67
N MET A 291 13.75 1.30 8.40
CA MET A 291 14.61 0.87 7.30
C MET A 291 14.08 1.35 5.94
N HIS A 292 12.79 1.09 5.63
CA HIS A 292 12.21 1.51 4.35
C HIS A 292 12.08 3.03 4.23
N ILE A 293 11.75 3.74 5.31
CA ILE A 293 11.80 5.21 5.32
C ILE A 293 13.23 5.69 5.04
N GLY A 294 14.23 5.04 5.65
CA GLY A 294 15.65 5.32 5.40
C GLY A 294 16.03 5.10 3.93
N ILE A 295 15.65 3.97 3.34
CA ILE A 295 15.89 3.69 1.91
C ILE A 295 15.21 4.73 1.03
N GLY A 296 13.95 5.07 1.30
CA GLY A 296 13.20 6.06 0.53
C GLY A 296 13.80 7.46 0.59
N LEU A 297 14.30 7.88 1.76
CA LEU A 297 14.89 9.21 1.96
C LEU A 297 16.35 9.27 1.49
N PHE A 298 17.21 8.35 1.94
CA PHE A 298 18.65 8.44 1.70
C PHE A 298 19.06 7.83 0.35
N MET A 299 18.39 6.77 -0.11
CA MET A 299 18.79 6.02 -1.31
C MET A 299 17.93 6.32 -2.56
N GLY A 300 17.03 7.31 -2.51
CA GLY A 300 16.25 7.71 -3.68
C GLY A 300 15.28 6.65 -4.22
N LEU A 301 14.87 5.71 -3.38
CA LEU A 301 13.93 4.63 -3.74
C LEU A 301 12.59 4.74 -2.98
N PRO A 302 11.85 5.87 -3.09
CA PRO A 302 10.63 6.09 -2.31
C PRO A 302 9.49 5.15 -2.74
N LEU A 303 9.36 4.85 -4.03
CA LEU A 303 8.29 3.99 -4.54
C LEU A 303 8.48 2.53 -4.16
N PHE A 304 9.71 2.01 -4.24
CA PHE A 304 10.07 0.70 -3.70
C PHE A 304 9.70 0.60 -2.21
N SER A 305 10.12 1.61 -1.44
CA SER A 305 9.86 1.66 0.01
C SER A 305 8.37 1.70 0.32
N LEU A 306 7.58 2.48 -0.43
CA LEU A 306 6.12 2.51 -0.30
C LEU A 306 5.48 1.15 -0.64
N ALA A 307 5.96 0.45 -1.67
CA ALA A 307 5.44 -0.87 -2.04
C ALA A 307 5.67 -1.90 -0.93
N MET A 308 6.88 -1.91 -0.35
CA MET A 308 7.21 -2.80 0.77
C MET A 308 6.43 -2.43 2.04
N LEU A 309 6.37 -1.14 2.38
CA LEU A 309 5.58 -0.65 3.52
C LEU A 309 4.10 -0.99 3.37
N ALA A 310 3.52 -0.88 2.17
CA ALA A 310 2.15 -1.26 1.91
C ALA A 310 1.91 -2.73 2.26
N ALA A 311 2.78 -3.62 1.80
CA ALA A 311 2.67 -5.04 2.09
C ALA A 311 2.86 -5.35 3.58
N ASP A 312 3.79 -4.67 4.27
CA ASP A 312 4.02 -4.84 5.71
C ASP A 312 2.81 -4.45 6.59
N MET A 313 1.90 -3.60 6.10
CA MET A 313 0.70 -3.19 6.83
C MET A 313 -0.17 -4.37 7.31
N ILE A 314 -0.09 -5.53 6.63
CA ILE A 314 -0.86 -6.73 7.00
C ILE A 314 -0.48 -7.29 8.38
N PHE A 315 0.74 -7.00 8.85
CA PHE A 315 1.25 -7.47 10.14
C PHE A 315 0.87 -6.55 11.31
N ILE A 316 0.39 -5.33 11.02
CA ILE A 316 -0.09 -4.40 12.04
C ILE A 316 -1.46 -4.88 12.56
N ARG A 317 -1.59 -4.90 13.89
CA ARG A 317 -2.84 -5.36 14.54
C ARG A 317 -3.99 -4.40 14.23
N THR A 318 -5.17 -4.98 14.00
CA THR A 318 -6.44 -4.23 13.86
C THR A 318 -6.67 -3.20 14.97
N VAL A 319 -6.39 -3.55 16.22
CA VAL A 319 -6.56 -2.65 17.37
C VAL A 319 -5.67 -1.40 17.25
N THR A 320 -4.46 -1.54 16.69
CA THR A 320 -3.56 -0.41 16.46
C THR A 320 -4.17 0.58 15.45
N PHE A 321 -4.70 0.06 14.34
CA PHE A 321 -5.39 0.86 13.32
C PHE A 321 -6.65 1.54 13.85
N GLN A 322 -7.45 0.83 14.65
CA GLN A 322 -8.66 1.39 15.25
C GLN A 322 -8.34 2.53 16.23
N ARG A 323 -7.33 2.35 17.09
CA ARG A 323 -6.87 3.42 18.00
C ARG A 323 -6.37 4.64 17.24
N ALA A 324 -5.58 4.43 16.18
CA ALA A 324 -5.11 5.52 15.32
C ALA A 324 -6.28 6.27 14.66
N ALA A 325 -7.29 5.54 14.15
CA ALA A 325 -8.46 6.15 13.54
C ALA A 325 -9.28 6.99 14.53
N VAL A 326 -9.49 6.51 15.75
CA VAL A 326 -10.19 7.26 16.81
C VAL A 326 -9.41 8.53 17.16
N PHE A 327 -8.10 8.40 17.37
CA PHE A 327 -7.23 9.54 17.67
C PHE A 327 -7.28 10.61 16.58
N VAL A 328 -7.16 10.22 15.30
CA VAL A 328 -7.24 11.15 14.17
C VAL A 328 -8.62 11.81 14.10
N ALA A 329 -9.71 11.06 14.33
CA ALA A 329 -11.06 11.61 14.32
C ALA A 329 -11.30 12.62 15.46
N GLU A 330 -10.77 12.40 16.66
CA GLU A 330 -10.82 13.34 17.78
C GLU A 330 -10.06 14.64 17.48
N ARG A 331 -8.84 14.52 16.93
CA ARG A 331 -8.03 15.69 16.54
C ARG A 331 -8.70 16.48 15.42
N ALA A 332 -9.26 15.81 14.43
CA ALA A 332 -10.01 16.46 13.35
C ALA A 332 -11.26 17.19 13.85
N ARG A 333 -12.01 16.58 14.79
CA ARG A 333 -13.17 17.23 15.43
C ARG A 333 -12.76 18.49 16.21
N THR A 334 -11.67 18.40 16.97
CA THR A 334 -11.12 19.53 17.73
C THR A 334 -10.67 20.66 16.82
N ALA A 335 -9.95 20.35 15.73
CA ALA A 335 -9.52 21.33 14.75
C ALA A 335 -10.71 22.02 14.06
N ARG A 336 -11.73 21.25 13.66
CA ARG A 336 -12.97 21.80 13.07
C ARG A 336 -13.72 22.73 14.04
N ALA A 337 -13.82 22.35 15.31
CA ALA A 337 -14.46 23.17 16.33
C ALA A 337 -13.72 24.51 16.58
N ARG A 338 -12.38 24.50 16.47
CA ARG A 338 -11.57 25.73 16.54
C ARG A 338 -11.81 26.64 15.33
N ILE A 339 -11.85 26.07 14.13
CA ILE A 339 -12.12 26.81 12.88
C ILE A 339 -13.55 27.38 12.84
N SER A 340 -14.54 26.64 13.36
CA SER A 340 -15.91 27.13 13.42
C SER A 340 -16.06 28.27 14.43
N ARG A 341 -15.36 28.21 15.57
CA ARG A 341 -15.33 29.31 16.56
C ARG A 341 -14.61 30.55 16.04
N SER A 342 -13.51 30.41 15.29
CA SER A 342 -12.84 31.56 14.67
C SER A 342 -13.67 32.22 13.56
N ARG A 343 -14.55 31.46 12.90
CA ARG A 343 -15.52 32.00 11.93
C ARG A 343 -16.77 32.61 12.59
N GLY A 344 -17.15 32.17 13.78
CA GLY A 344 -18.27 32.73 14.55
C GLY A 344 -17.95 34.07 15.24
N GLY A 345 -16.68 34.50 15.29
CA GLY A 345 -16.26 35.75 15.92
C GLY A 345 -16.26 36.99 15.01
N ILE A 346 -16.75 36.89 13.77
CA ILE A 346 -16.75 37.98 12.78
C ILE A 346 -18.17 38.53 12.51
N GLY A 347 -19.17 38.20 13.35
CA GLY A 347 -20.59 38.42 13.02
C GLY A 347 -21.48 39.06 14.08
N GLU A 348 -21.01 39.30 15.30
CA GLU A 348 -21.80 40.02 16.32
C GLU A 348 -21.06 41.30 16.69
N LEU A 349 -21.29 42.37 15.92
CA LEU A 349 -21.12 43.72 16.43
C LEU A 349 -22.25 43.95 17.45
N PRO A 350 -21.96 44.47 18.66
CA PRO A 350 -23.00 44.79 19.62
C PRO A 350 -23.95 45.80 18.97
N GLU A 351 -25.24 45.47 18.95
CA GLU A 351 -26.30 46.39 18.53
C GLU A 351 -26.12 47.72 19.26
N GLY A 352 -25.90 48.77 18.48
CA GLY A 352 -25.66 50.11 18.97
C GLY A 352 -26.77 50.56 19.91
N ALA A 353 -26.35 51.19 20.99
CA ALA A 353 -27.16 51.81 22.03
C ALA A 353 -28.32 52.67 21.45
N PRO A 354 -29.43 52.83 22.19
CA PRO A 354 -30.53 53.69 21.75
C PRO A 354 -30.01 55.12 21.53
N SER A 355 -30.26 55.66 20.33
CA SER A 355 -29.99 57.06 20.04
C SER A 355 -30.99 57.93 20.80
N ASP A 356 -30.51 58.60 21.84
CA ASP A 356 -31.26 59.63 22.56
C ASP A 356 -31.40 60.86 21.65
N ARG A 357 -32.60 61.05 21.08
CA ARG A 357 -32.93 62.24 20.29
C ARG A 357 -33.51 63.30 21.22
N THR A 358 -32.64 64.12 21.79
CA THR A 358 -33.01 65.46 22.26
C THR A 358 -32.49 66.49 21.25
N SER A 359 -33.37 66.95 20.37
CA SER A 359 -33.10 68.15 19.55
C SER A 359 -33.25 69.39 20.42
N PRO A 360 -32.31 70.36 20.42
CA PRO A 360 -32.59 71.69 20.92
C PRO A 360 -33.34 72.49 19.85
N ALA A 361 -34.45 73.12 20.26
CA ALA A 361 -35.10 74.15 19.47
C ALA A 361 -34.17 75.38 19.38
N VAL A 362 -33.93 75.85 18.16
CA VAL A 362 -33.32 77.15 17.89
C VAL A 362 -34.38 78.01 17.21
N THR A 363 -34.74 79.09 17.91
CA THR A 363 -35.46 80.27 17.42
C THR A 363 -34.62 81.08 16.46
#